data_AF-A0A8B7Q891-F1
#
_entry.id   AF-A0A8B7Q891-F1
#
_cell.length_a   1.000
_cell.length_b   1.000
_cell.length_c   1.000
_cell.angle_alpha   90.00
_cell.angle_beta   90.00
_cell.angle_gamma   90.00
#
_symmetry.space_group_name_H-M   'P 1'
#
loop_
_entity.id
_entity.type
_entity.pdbx_description
1 polymer ?
#
loop_
_entity_poly.entity_id
_entity_poly.type
_entity_poly.pdbx_seq_one_letter_code
_entity_poly.pdbx_strand_id
1 'polypeptide(L)'
;MSGEGGQKRGDTEREDTGATGPFSFSPKPTLEDIRRLHAEFAAERDWEQFHQPRNLLLALVGEVGELAELFQWKPDAELGPQAWPPKEQAALQEELSDVLIYLVALAARCRVDLPQAVLSKMDTNRRRYPAHLSRGSSRKYTDLPHGATSNDQAVGTADPACESTNQAST
;
A
#
# COMPACT_ATOMS: atom_id res chain seq x y z
N MET A 1 26.36 42.60 -46.80
CA MET A 1 26.11 41.36 -47.57
C MET A 1 26.56 40.23 -46.67
N SER A 2 25.63 39.66 -45.90
CA SER A 2 24.91 38.41 -46.22
C SER A 2 25.78 37.20 -45.83
N GLY A 3 25.39 36.28 -44.96
CA GLY A 3 24.06 36.05 -44.42
C GLY A 3 24.05 35.08 -43.24
N GLU A 4 22.86 35.00 -42.65
CA GLU A 4 22.42 34.13 -41.58
C GLU A 4 22.35 32.66 -42.03
N GLY A 5 22.76 31.75 -41.14
CA GLY A 5 22.53 30.31 -41.28
C GLY A 5 21.79 29.80 -40.05
N GLY A 6 20.47 29.89 -40.06
CA GLY A 6 19.61 29.37 -39.00
C GLY A 6 19.56 27.85 -39.01
N GLN A 7 20.00 27.22 -37.92
CA GLN A 7 19.84 25.79 -37.70
C GLN A 7 18.54 25.53 -36.93
N LYS A 8 17.47 25.20 -37.66
CA LYS A 8 16.29 24.52 -37.11
C LYS A 8 16.65 23.05 -36.84
N ARG A 9 16.59 22.62 -35.58
CA ARG A 9 16.38 21.24 -35.13
C ARG A 9 15.43 21.39 -33.95
N GLY A 10 14.13 21.15 -34.12
CA GLY A 10 13.58 19.82 -34.35
C GLY A 10 13.06 19.36 -33.00
N ASP A 11 12.02 20.04 -32.51
CA ASP A 11 11.30 19.68 -31.30
C ASP A 11 10.75 18.28 -31.52
N THR A 12 11.42 17.30 -30.91
CA THR A 12 10.87 15.96 -30.80
C THR A 12 9.86 16.04 -29.68
N GLU A 13 8.60 16.28 -30.04
CA GLU A 13 7.46 16.06 -29.16
C GLU A 13 7.59 14.64 -28.60
N ARG A 14 7.99 14.54 -27.33
CA ARG A 14 7.81 13.33 -26.57
C ARG A 14 6.31 13.16 -26.43
N GLU A 15 5.77 12.16 -27.12
CA GLU A 15 4.43 11.65 -26.84
C GLU A 15 4.39 11.25 -25.37
N ASP A 16 3.83 12.15 -24.56
CA ASP A 16 3.40 11.87 -23.21
C ASP A 16 2.19 10.93 -23.31
N THR A 17 2.48 9.64 -23.46
CA THR A 17 1.48 8.58 -23.22
C THR A 17 1.30 8.47 -21.70
N GLY A 18 0.74 9.53 -21.10
CA GLY A 18 0.29 9.52 -19.72
C GLY A 18 -0.75 8.42 -19.58
N ALA A 19 -0.33 7.28 -19.03
CA ALA A 19 -1.19 6.11 -18.86
C ALA A 19 -2.37 6.49 -17.95
N THR A 20 -3.53 6.72 -18.55
CA THR A 20 -4.81 7.09 -17.91
C THR A 20 -5.48 5.90 -17.21
N GLY A 21 -4.70 4.92 -16.74
CA GLY A 21 -5.19 3.75 -16.02
C GLY A 21 -5.17 3.95 -14.50
N PRO A 22 -5.94 3.16 -13.74
CA PRO A 22 -5.81 3.13 -12.28
C PRO A 22 -4.40 2.71 -11.89
N PHE A 23 -3.80 3.42 -10.94
CA PHE A 23 -2.49 3.06 -10.39
C PHE A 23 -2.53 1.64 -9.81
N SER A 24 -1.51 0.85 -10.14
CA SER A 24 -1.30 -0.49 -9.58
C SER A 24 0.20 -0.74 -9.42
N PHE A 25 0.58 -1.57 -8.46
CA PHE A 25 1.95 -2.03 -8.32
C PHE A 25 2.26 -3.11 -9.36
N SER A 26 3.54 -3.20 -9.74
CA SER A 26 4.05 -4.34 -10.50
C SER A 26 3.76 -5.65 -9.74
N PRO A 27 3.47 -6.76 -10.44
CA PRO A 27 3.15 -8.04 -9.79
C PRO A 27 4.35 -8.70 -9.09
N LYS A 28 5.56 -8.19 -9.34
CA LYS A 28 6.83 -8.59 -8.73
C LYS A 28 7.67 -7.34 -8.44
N PRO A 29 8.62 -7.43 -7.50
CA PRO A 29 8.89 -8.58 -6.61
C PRO A 29 7.80 -8.80 -5.56
N THR A 30 7.60 -10.04 -5.13
CA THR A 30 6.80 -10.35 -3.92
C THR A 30 7.62 -10.07 -2.65
N LEU A 31 6.98 -10.07 -1.47
CA LEU A 31 7.72 -9.94 -0.20
C LEU A 31 8.72 -11.08 0.01
N GLU A 32 8.42 -12.29 -0.46
CA GLU A 32 9.36 -13.41 -0.42
C GLU A 32 10.53 -13.22 -1.39
N ASP A 33 10.30 -12.61 -2.55
CA ASP A 33 11.38 -12.23 -3.46
C ASP A 33 12.30 -11.20 -2.83
N ILE A 34 11.74 -10.14 -2.20
CA ILE A 34 12.52 -9.11 -1.49
C ILE A 34 13.32 -9.73 -0.34
N ARG A 35 12.69 -10.61 0.46
CA ARG A 35 13.36 -11.32 1.55
C ARG A 35 14.58 -12.10 1.06
N ARG A 36 14.43 -12.81 -0.06
CA ARG A 36 15.50 -13.60 -0.66
C ARG A 36 16.61 -12.71 -1.22
N LEU A 37 16.26 -11.69 -2.01
CA LEU A 37 17.22 -10.73 -2.57
C LEU A 37 18.07 -10.05 -1.49
N HIS A 38 17.44 -9.58 -0.41
CA HIS A 38 18.15 -8.97 0.70
C HIS A 38 19.04 -9.98 1.45
N ALA A 39 18.58 -11.21 1.67
CA ALA A 39 19.37 -12.24 2.32
C ALA A 39 20.59 -12.65 1.48
N GLU A 40 20.45 -12.76 0.16
CA GLU A 40 21.56 -13.02 -0.77
C GLU A 40 22.58 -11.85 -0.72
N PHE A 41 22.10 -10.61 -0.80
CA PHE A 41 22.93 -9.42 -0.71
C PHE A 41 23.75 -9.35 0.59
N ALA A 42 23.12 -9.69 1.72
CA ALA A 42 23.77 -9.71 3.03
C ALA A 42 24.82 -10.83 3.13
N ALA A 43 24.49 -12.03 2.62
CA ALA A 43 25.35 -13.21 2.72
C ALA A 43 26.63 -13.06 1.91
N GLU A 44 26.54 -12.45 0.72
CA GLU A 44 27.71 -12.10 -0.10
C GLU A 44 28.72 -11.20 0.63
N ARG A 45 28.26 -10.47 1.65
CA ARG A 45 29.04 -9.48 2.40
C ARG A 45 29.35 -9.92 3.83
N ASP A 46 28.93 -11.11 4.23
CA ASP A 46 29.02 -11.61 5.61
C ASP A 46 28.39 -10.63 6.62
N TRP A 47 27.27 -10.01 6.24
CA TRP A 47 26.60 -8.98 7.04
C TRP A 47 25.56 -9.56 8.02
N GLU A 48 25.31 -10.86 7.97
CA GLU A 48 24.40 -11.56 8.89
C GLU A 48 24.73 -11.29 10.36
N GLN A 49 26.02 -11.13 10.68
CA GLN A 49 26.49 -10.82 12.03
C GLN A 49 25.93 -9.50 12.57
N PHE A 50 25.72 -8.51 11.69
CA PHE A 50 25.19 -7.20 12.04
C PHE A 50 23.66 -7.16 12.01
N HIS A 51 22.99 -8.14 11.37
CA HIS A 51 21.54 -8.22 11.23
C HIS A 51 20.84 -8.86 12.45
N GLN A 52 21.17 -8.38 13.66
CA GLN A 52 20.38 -8.68 14.85
C GLN A 52 19.07 -7.88 14.85
N PRO A 53 17.96 -8.38 15.45
CA PRO A 53 16.67 -7.71 15.41
C PRO A 53 16.70 -6.23 15.82
N ARG A 54 17.48 -5.91 16.86
CA ARG A 54 17.63 -4.52 17.34
C ARG A 54 18.34 -3.62 16.33
N ASN A 55 19.33 -4.13 15.61
CA ASN A 55 20.09 -3.35 14.64
C ASN A 55 19.23 -3.06 13.41
N LEU A 56 18.51 -4.07 12.92
CA LEU A 56 17.55 -3.92 11.81
C LEU A 56 16.43 -2.94 12.16
N LEU A 57 15.94 -2.96 13.40
CA LEU A 57 14.94 -1.99 13.87
C LEU A 57 15.51 -0.56 13.91
N LEU A 58 16.75 -0.39 14.36
CA LEU A 58 17.37 0.95 14.40
C LEU A 58 17.67 1.48 12.99
N ALA A 59 18.10 0.62 12.07
CA ALA A 59 18.25 0.96 10.65
C ALA A 59 16.90 1.39 10.06
N LEU A 60 15.84 0.60 10.25
CA LEU A 60 14.47 0.94 9.84
C LEU A 60 14.02 2.31 10.37
N VAL A 61 14.32 2.64 11.63
CA VAL A 61 13.99 3.95 12.19
C VAL A 61 14.77 5.08 11.52
N GLY A 62 16.03 4.84 11.12
CA GLY A 62 16.83 5.76 10.32
C GLY A 62 16.15 6.08 8.99
N GLU A 63 15.81 5.05 8.21
CA GLU A 63 15.16 5.22 6.90
C GLU A 63 13.79 5.89 7.00
N VAL A 64 13.03 5.62 8.08
CA VAL A 64 11.78 6.36 8.35
C VAL A 64 12.05 7.84 8.61
N GLY A 65 13.18 8.17 9.22
CA GLY A 65 13.66 9.54 9.38
C GLY A 65 13.98 10.20 8.05
N GLU A 66 14.77 9.54 7.20
CA GLU A 66 15.13 10.03 5.86
C GLU A 66 13.88 10.24 4.98
N LEU A 67 12.95 9.27 5.01
CA LEU A 67 11.64 9.42 4.38
C LEU A 67 10.88 10.66 4.91
N ALA A 68 10.90 10.90 6.22
CA ALA A 68 10.21 12.05 6.81
C ALA A 68 10.86 13.39 6.40
N GLU A 69 12.19 13.42 6.21
CA GLU A 69 12.90 14.63 5.77
C GLU A 69 12.43 15.13 4.39
N LEU A 70 11.96 14.23 3.52
CA LEU A 70 11.39 14.61 2.21
C LEU A 70 10.10 15.43 2.35
N PHE A 71 9.33 15.22 3.43
CA PHE A 71 8.03 15.85 3.66
C PHE A 71 8.08 17.02 4.65
N GLN A 72 9.09 17.10 5.51
CA GLN A 72 9.08 17.95 6.71
C GLN A 72 8.81 19.45 6.46
N TRP A 73 9.13 19.98 5.28
CA TRP A 73 8.92 21.38 4.91
C TRP A 73 7.91 21.59 3.77
N LYS A 74 7.16 20.56 3.40
CA LYS A 74 6.13 20.65 2.35
C LYS A 74 4.86 21.32 2.91
N PRO A 75 4.36 22.40 2.29
CA PRO A 75 3.14 23.06 2.74
C PRO A 75 1.90 22.27 2.33
N ASP A 76 0.86 22.30 3.16
CA ASP A 76 -0.40 21.57 2.96
C ASP A 76 -1.11 21.91 1.64
N ALA A 77 -0.86 23.10 1.09
CA ALA A 77 -1.49 23.60 -0.14
C ALA A 77 -0.73 23.21 -1.43
N GLU A 78 0.46 22.60 -1.33
CA GLU A 78 1.21 22.16 -2.51
C GLU A 78 0.55 20.93 -3.17
N LEU A 79 0.78 20.77 -4.46
CA LEU A 79 0.47 19.51 -5.13
C LEU A 79 1.26 18.38 -4.44
N GLY A 80 0.60 17.24 -4.22
CA GLY A 80 1.21 16.11 -3.53
C GLY A 80 2.39 15.49 -4.30
N PRO A 81 3.01 14.42 -3.77
CA PRO A 81 4.25 13.85 -4.30
C PRO A 81 4.24 13.44 -5.78
N GLN A 82 3.06 13.23 -6.35
CA GLN A 82 2.85 12.96 -7.78
C GLN A 82 3.37 14.08 -8.69
N ALA A 83 3.44 15.33 -8.19
CA ALA A 83 3.87 16.51 -8.94
C ALA A 83 5.28 16.98 -8.58
N TRP A 84 5.99 16.27 -7.71
CA TRP A 84 7.34 16.67 -7.29
C TRP A 84 8.34 16.61 -8.45
N PRO A 85 9.44 17.38 -8.39
CA PRO A 85 10.52 17.29 -9.36
C PRO A 85 11.09 15.86 -9.47
N PRO A 86 11.62 15.44 -10.63
CA PRO A 86 12.12 14.07 -10.83
C PRO A 86 13.13 13.61 -9.77
N LYS A 87 13.99 14.50 -9.29
CA LYS A 87 14.98 14.19 -8.24
C LYS A 87 14.31 13.84 -6.90
N GLU A 88 13.26 14.56 -6.52
CA GLU A 88 12.53 14.30 -5.28
C GLU A 88 11.66 13.06 -5.41
N GLN A 89 11.10 12.78 -6.59
CA GLN A 89 10.41 11.52 -6.85
C GLN A 89 11.34 10.32 -6.75
N ALA A 90 12.58 10.45 -7.24
CA ALA A 90 13.60 9.40 -7.11
C ALA A 90 13.97 9.16 -5.64
N ALA A 91 14.25 10.23 -4.88
CA ALA A 91 14.52 10.11 -3.44
C ALA A 91 13.35 9.45 -2.70
N LEU A 92 12.10 9.84 -2.99
CA LEU A 92 10.92 9.21 -2.40
C LEU A 92 10.84 7.70 -2.69
N GLN A 93 11.22 7.27 -3.91
CA GLN A 93 11.25 5.86 -4.27
C GLN A 93 12.34 5.10 -3.51
N GLU A 94 13.51 5.70 -3.33
CA GLU A 94 14.63 5.14 -2.57
C GLU A 94 14.23 4.94 -1.10
N GLU A 95 13.80 6.01 -0.41
CA GLU A 95 13.47 5.93 1.02
C GLU A 95 12.28 4.99 1.32
N LEU A 96 11.25 4.97 0.47
CA LEU A 96 10.16 3.99 0.60
C LEU A 96 10.65 2.56 0.42
N SER A 97 11.64 2.35 -0.45
CA SER A 97 12.23 1.03 -0.69
C SER A 97 13.08 0.58 0.49
N ASP A 98 13.91 1.46 1.06
CA ASP A 98 14.78 1.13 2.19
C ASP A 98 13.99 0.79 3.45
N VAL A 99 12.93 1.56 3.74
CA VAL A 99 11.95 1.22 4.80
C VAL A 99 11.37 -0.18 4.59
N LEU A 100 10.95 -0.51 3.37
CA LEU A 100 10.37 -1.82 3.06
C LEU A 100 11.42 -2.95 3.21
N ILE A 101 12.64 -2.74 2.72
CA ILE A 101 13.73 -3.72 2.77
C ILE A 101 14.05 -4.07 4.23
N TYR A 102 14.27 -3.08 5.10
CA TYR A 102 14.57 -3.35 6.50
C TYR A 102 13.39 -3.94 7.26
N LEU A 103 12.15 -3.55 6.94
CA LEU A 103 10.96 -4.17 7.54
C LEU A 103 10.87 -5.66 7.18
N VAL A 104 11.11 -6.03 5.93
CA VAL A 104 11.14 -7.42 5.48
C VAL A 104 12.28 -8.19 6.15
N ALA A 105 13.48 -7.62 6.20
CA ALA A 105 14.64 -8.21 6.86
C ALA A 105 14.37 -8.47 8.35
N LEU A 106 13.79 -7.48 9.05
CA LEU A 106 13.43 -7.58 10.46
C LEU A 106 12.38 -8.68 10.69
N ALA A 107 11.32 -8.72 9.88
CA ALA A 107 10.29 -9.75 9.99
C ALA A 107 10.86 -11.15 9.79
N ALA A 108 11.72 -11.34 8.79
CA ALA A 108 12.40 -12.61 8.54
C ALA A 108 13.32 -13.01 9.69
N ARG A 109 14.11 -12.06 10.22
CA ARG A 109 15.01 -12.29 11.36
C ARG A 109 14.26 -12.69 12.63
N CYS A 110 13.02 -12.22 12.78
CA CYS A 110 12.08 -12.53 13.86
C CYS A 110 11.20 -13.76 13.57
N ARG A 111 11.34 -14.41 12.40
CA ARG A 111 10.51 -15.55 11.96
C ARG A 111 9.02 -15.23 11.91
N VAL A 112 8.67 -14.03 11.47
CA VAL A 112 7.30 -13.61 11.24
C VAL A 112 6.96 -13.78 9.75
N ASP A 113 5.91 -14.55 9.46
CA ASP A 113 5.30 -14.58 8.13
C ASP A 113 4.56 -13.25 7.90
N LEU A 114 5.28 -12.28 7.33
CA LEU A 114 4.79 -10.91 7.17
C LEU A 114 3.52 -10.83 6.28
N PRO A 115 3.43 -11.50 5.12
CA PRO A 115 2.18 -11.58 4.36
C PRO A 115 0.97 -12.03 5.20
N GLN A 116 1.10 -13.13 5.94
CA GLN A 116 0.01 -13.64 6.76
C GLN A 116 -0.31 -12.74 7.96
N ALA A 117 0.70 -12.11 8.55
CA ALA A 117 0.53 -11.13 9.62
C ALA A 117 -0.27 -9.91 9.14
N VAL A 118 -0.02 -9.42 7.93
CA VAL A 118 -0.77 -8.32 7.31
C VAL A 118 -2.24 -8.73 7.08
N LEU A 119 -2.50 -9.92 6.54
CA LEU A 119 -3.88 -10.43 6.35
C LEU A 119 -4.64 -10.46 7.69
N SER A 120 -4.04 -11.06 8.71
CA SER A 120 -4.61 -11.14 10.07
C SER A 120 -4.86 -9.75 10.68
N LYS A 121 -3.94 -8.79 10.45
CA LYS A 121 -4.09 -7.41 10.92
C LYS A 121 -5.21 -6.69 10.19
N MET A 122 -5.38 -6.91 8.89
CA MET A 122 -6.46 -6.32 8.10
C MET A 122 -7.84 -6.82 8.54
N ASP A 123 -7.99 -8.11 8.85
CA ASP A 123 -9.24 -8.64 9.43
C ASP A 123 -9.55 -8.03 10.80
N THR A 124 -8.51 -7.81 11.60
CA THR A 124 -8.65 -7.10 12.87
C THR A 124 -9.04 -5.63 12.66
N ASN A 125 -8.47 -4.95 11.66
CA ASN A 125 -8.83 -3.57 11.33
C ASN A 125 -10.29 -3.46 10.86
N ARG A 126 -10.76 -4.37 9.99
CA ARG A 126 -12.16 -4.40 9.54
C ARG A 126 -13.14 -4.54 10.69
N ARG A 127 -12.82 -5.37 11.69
CA ARG A 127 -13.65 -5.55 12.89
C ARG A 127 -13.63 -4.32 13.80
N ARG A 128 -12.48 -3.67 13.97
CA ARG A 128 -12.33 -2.46 14.80
C ARG A 128 -12.92 -1.21 14.16
N TYR A 129 -12.94 -1.14 12.83
CA TYR A 129 -13.44 0.01 12.07
C TYR A 129 -14.51 -0.43 11.05
N PRO A 130 -15.74 -0.75 11.51
CA PRO A 130 -16.83 -1.11 10.60
C PRO A 130 -17.14 0.05 9.64
N ALA A 131 -17.30 -0.26 8.34
CA ALA A 131 -17.46 0.76 7.30
C ALA A 131 -18.63 1.73 7.58
N HIS A 132 -19.75 1.25 8.13
CA HIS A 132 -20.91 2.07 8.44
C HIS A 132 -20.70 3.01 9.64
N LEU A 133 -19.72 2.74 10.52
CA LEU A 133 -19.40 3.57 11.68
C LEU A 133 -18.19 4.49 11.44
N SER A 134 -17.29 4.11 10.54
CA SER A 134 -16.00 4.79 10.34
C SER A 134 -15.89 5.57 9.03
N ARG A 135 -16.91 5.54 8.15
CA ARG A 135 -16.88 6.28 6.88
C ARG A 135 -16.74 7.79 7.13
N GLY A 136 -15.71 8.40 6.54
CA GLY A 136 -15.44 9.83 6.67
C GLY A 136 -14.99 10.29 8.06
N SER A 137 -14.63 9.35 8.95
CA SER A 137 -14.22 9.67 10.32
C SER A 137 -12.84 9.11 10.63
N SER A 138 -11.97 9.95 11.19
CA SER A 138 -10.65 9.56 11.71
C SER A 138 -10.68 9.16 13.20
N ARG A 139 -11.88 9.06 13.80
CA ARG A 139 -12.04 8.68 15.21
C ARG A 139 -11.41 7.31 15.46
N LYS A 140 -10.74 7.18 16.61
CA LYS A 140 -10.20 5.89 17.04
C LYS A 140 -11.35 4.93 17.30
N TYR A 141 -11.12 3.62 17.11
CA TYR A 141 -12.15 2.60 17.32
C TYR A 141 -12.75 2.60 18.74
N THR A 142 -12.01 3.11 19.73
CA THR A 142 -12.47 3.31 21.11
C THR A 142 -13.55 4.38 21.23
N ASP A 143 -13.62 5.29 20.26
CA ASP A 143 -14.45 6.50 20.28
C ASP A 143 -15.56 6.43 19.22
N LEU A 144 -15.72 5.27 18.56
CA LEU A 144 -16.84 5.01 17.65
C LEU A 144 -18.12 4.75 18.46
N PRO A 145 -19.30 5.17 17.98
CA PRO A 145 -20.54 4.91 18.67
C PRO A 145 -20.73 3.41 18.87
N HIS A 146 -20.77 2.97 20.14
CA HIS A 146 -20.97 1.57 20.49
C HIS A 146 -22.46 1.23 20.27
N GLY A 147 -22.76 0.24 19.43
CA GLY A 147 -24.12 -0.33 19.36
C GLY A 147 -24.95 -0.06 18.10
N ALA A 148 -24.37 0.09 16.91
CA ALA A 148 -25.13 -0.21 15.69
C ALA A 148 -24.94 -1.69 15.35
N THR A 149 -25.71 -2.57 15.99
CA THR A 149 -25.92 -3.92 15.46
C THR A 149 -26.44 -3.77 14.04
N SER A 150 -25.74 -4.38 13.08
CA SER A 150 -26.16 -4.45 11.68
C SER A 150 -27.56 -5.05 11.62
N ASN A 151 -28.57 -4.20 11.41
CA ASN A 151 -29.94 -4.59 11.18
C ASN A 151 -30.10 -4.96 9.69
N ASP A 152 -29.31 -5.93 9.22
CA ASP A 152 -29.33 -6.41 7.84
C ASP A 152 -29.44 -7.95 7.74
N GLN A 153 -29.87 -8.59 8.83
CA GLN A 153 -30.39 -9.96 8.81
C GLN A 153 -31.84 -9.98 9.30
N ALA A 154 -32.73 -9.33 8.53
CA ALA A 154 -34.17 -9.48 8.72
C ALA A 154 -34.90 -9.23 7.39
N VAL A 155 -34.61 -10.04 6.37
CA VAL A 155 -35.52 -10.21 5.24
C VAL A 155 -35.64 -11.71 4.94
N GLY A 156 -36.79 -12.28 5.28
CA GLY A 156 -37.42 -13.33 4.48
C GLY A 156 -37.28 -14.78 4.94
N THR A 157 -37.77 -15.13 6.14
CA THR A 157 -38.36 -16.46 6.35
C THR A 157 -39.82 -16.31 6.73
N ALA A 158 -40.68 -16.45 5.72
CA ALA A 158 -42.08 -16.82 5.84
C ALA A 158 -42.45 -17.67 4.61
N ASP A 159 -42.42 -18.98 4.86
CA ASP A 159 -42.90 -20.20 4.19
C ASP A 159 -43.40 -20.25 2.72
N PRO A 160 -43.22 -21.43 2.08
CA PRO A 160 -43.66 -21.72 0.72
C PRO A 160 -45.15 -22.06 0.70
N ALA A 161 -45.91 -21.38 -0.16
CA ALA A 161 -47.22 -21.84 -0.60
C ALA A 161 -47.13 -22.29 -2.06
N CYS A 162 -46.97 -23.61 -2.25
CA CYS A 162 -47.22 -24.38 -3.47
C CYS A 162 -48.04 -25.58 -2.96
N GLU A 163 -49.16 -26.02 -3.52
CA GLU A 163 -49.55 -26.15 -4.92
C GLU A 163 -51.08 -26.04 -5.07
N SER A 164 -51.51 -25.67 -6.27
CA SER A 164 -52.87 -25.85 -6.75
C SER A 164 -52.99 -27.19 -7.49
N THR A 165 -54.20 -27.79 -7.44
CA THR A 165 -54.97 -28.35 -8.58
C THR A 165 -55.28 -29.88 -8.60
N ASN A 166 -56.60 -30.14 -8.53
CA ASN A 166 -57.47 -31.12 -9.25
C ASN A 166 -57.68 -32.60 -8.84
N GLN A 167 -58.99 -32.92 -8.66
CA GLN A 167 -59.84 -34.03 -9.20
C GLN A 167 -59.50 -35.50 -8.83
N ALA A 168 -60.41 -36.47 -8.60
CA ALA A 168 -61.86 -36.65 -8.83
C ALA A 168 -62.45 -37.81 -7.97
N SER A 169 -63.79 -37.98 -8.07
CA SER A 169 -64.63 -39.20 -7.88
C SER A 169 -65.18 -39.55 -6.48
N THR A 170 -66.48 -39.35 -6.26
CA THR A 170 -67.55 -40.39 -6.43
C THR A 170 -68.90 -39.69 -6.58
#